data_AF-A0A1W9QXC0-F1
#
_entry.id   AF-A0A1W9QXC0-F1
#
_cell.length_a   1.000
_cell.length_b   1.000
_cell.length_c   1.000
_cell.angle_alpha   90.00
_cell.angle_beta   90.00
_cell.angle_gamma   90.00
#
_symmetry.space_group_name_H-M   'P 1'
#
loop_
_entity.id
_entity.type
_entity.pdbx_description
1 polymer ?
#
loop_
_entity_poly.entity_id
_entity_poly.type
_entity_poly.pdbx_seq_one_letter_code
_entity_poly.pdbx_strand_id
1 'polypeptide(L)'
;MAVSEISWITNSRPKEVEEHWNIEYPQIDTVSNKIRILEENGYSPVAHFILPQYCWVDNYYKPIEKRFSTFLEKFKNSELAKNIVDLEKEEIKIYKKYKDYFSYGFYIAKKI
;
A
#
# COMPACT_ATOMS: atom_id res chain seq x y z
N MET A 1 14.02 -0.03 15.15
CA MET A 1 12.82 0.40 14.41
C MET A 1 12.32 -0.76 13.59
N ALA A 2 11.01 -0.96 13.54
CA ALA A 2 10.35 -1.97 12.71
C ALA A 2 9.09 -1.31 12.13
N VAL A 3 9.05 -1.14 10.81
CA VAL A 3 7.97 -0.42 10.12
C VAL A 3 7.60 -1.14 8.83
N SER A 4 6.33 -1.06 8.43
CA SER A 4 5.87 -1.50 7.12
C SER A 4 5.53 -0.28 6.27
N GLU A 5 5.94 -0.29 5.00
CA GLU A 5 5.82 0.88 4.15
C GLU A 5 5.60 0.49 2.67
N ILE A 6 4.81 1.27 1.93
CA ILE A 6 4.48 1.02 0.52
C ILE A 6 5.69 1.21 -0.40
N SER A 7 6.03 0.17 -1.15
CA SER A 7 7.27 0.13 -1.92
C SER A 7 7.08 -0.45 -3.30
N TRP A 8 7.84 0.09 -4.24
CA TRP A 8 8.00 -0.51 -5.55
C TRP A 8 8.88 -1.76 -5.44
N ILE A 9 8.38 -2.90 -5.93
CA ILE A 9 9.10 -4.17 -5.95
C ILE A 9 9.79 -4.44 -7.30
N THR A 10 9.68 -3.49 -8.23
CA THR A 10 10.30 -3.49 -9.55
C THR A 10 10.95 -2.14 -9.86
N ASN A 11 11.98 -2.17 -10.72
CA ASN A 11 12.65 -0.96 -11.22
C ASN A 11 11.86 -0.23 -12.32
N SER A 12 10.93 -0.93 -12.98
CA SER A 12 10.04 -0.36 -13.99
C SER A 12 8.60 -0.80 -13.73
N ARG A 13 7.64 0.02 -14.13
CA ARG A 13 6.21 -0.21 -13.91
C ARG A 13 5.37 0.52 -14.95
N PRO A 14 4.09 0.13 -15.14
CA PRO A 14 3.17 0.85 -16.00
C PRO A 14 2.95 2.29 -15.52
N LYS A 15 2.87 3.23 -16.47
CA LYS A 15 2.69 4.65 -16.19
C LYS A 15 1.44 4.94 -15.34
N GLU A 16 0.35 4.22 -15.58
CA GLU A 16 -0.92 4.38 -14.85
C GLU A 16 -0.77 4.17 -13.33
N VAL A 17 -0.05 3.14 -12.89
CA VAL A 17 0.13 2.88 -11.45
C VAL A 17 1.15 3.83 -10.83
N GLU A 18 2.15 4.26 -11.61
CA GLU A 18 3.09 5.29 -11.16
C GLU A 18 2.41 6.64 -10.94
N GLU A 19 1.56 7.08 -11.88
CA GLU A 19 0.78 8.30 -11.75
C GLU A 19 -0.19 8.25 -10.57
N HIS A 20 -0.87 7.10 -10.37
CA HIS A 20 -1.73 6.89 -9.23
C HIS A 20 -0.99 7.10 -7.90
N TRP A 21 0.14 6.41 -7.69
CA TRP A 21 0.88 6.55 -6.44
C TRP A 21 1.59 7.90 -6.28
N ASN A 22 1.97 8.57 -7.37
CA ASN A 22 2.50 9.94 -7.29
C ASN A 22 1.45 10.95 -6.80
N ILE A 23 0.16 10.68 -7.03
CA ILE A 23 -0.95 11.49 -6.50
C ILE A 23 -1.25 11.11 -5.04
N GLU A 24 -1.37 9.81 -4.74
CA GLU A 24 -1.77 9.33 -3.41
C GLU A 24 -0.65 9.46 -2.37
N TYR A 25 0.57 9.08 -2.74
CA TYR A 25 1.73 9.07 -1.84
C TYR A 25 3.06 9.17 -2.61
N PRO A 26 3.53 10.37 -2.97
CA PRO A 26 4.72 10.57 -3.81
C PRO A 26 6.04 10.12 -3.18
N GLN A 27 6.03 9.72 -1.90
CA GLN A 27 7.19 9.14 -1.19
C GLN A 27 7.31 7.62 -1.39
N ILE A 28 6.40 6.99 -2.16
CA ILE A 28 6.60 5.62 -2.61
C ILE A 28 7.95 5.52 -3.35
N ASP A 29 8.74 4.50 -3.05
CA ASP A 29 10.04 4.33 -3.68
C ASP A 29 10.41 2.84 -3.74
N THR A 30 11.47 2.52 -4.48
CA THR A 30 12.07 1.19 -4.51
C THR A 30 12.59 0.80 -3.13
N VAL A 31 12.57 -0.51 -2.86
CA VAL A 31 13.13 -1.07 -1.63
C VAL A 31 14.57 -0.63 -1.39
N SER A 32 15.40 -0.61 -2.44
CA SER A 32 16.80 -0.19 -2.37
C SER A 32 16.95 1.27 -1.94
N ASN A 33 16.13 2.17 -2.48
CA ASN A 33 16.19 3.59 -2.10
C ASN A 33 15.74 3.80 -0.65
N LYS A 34 14.74 3.06 -0.18
CA LYS A 34 14.30 3.13 1.23
C LYS A 34 15.35 2.57 2.19
N ILE A 35 16.06 1.50 1.81
CA ILE A 35 17.19 0.99 2.58
C ILE A 35 18.30 2.06 2.67
N ARG A 36 18.63 2.72 1.55
CA ARG A 36 19.62 3.82 1.55
C ARG A 36 19.22 4.93 2.52
N ILE A 37 17.95 5.34 2.55
CA ILE A 37 17.45 6.35 3.49
C ILE A 37 17.71 5.92 4.94
N LEU A 38 17.51 4.65 5.29
CA LEU A 38 17.78 4.16 6.65
C LEU A 38 19.27 4.31 7.01
N GLU A 39 20.16 3.91 6.10
CA GLU A 39 21.61 3.99 6.28
C GLU A 39 22.07 5.44 6.45
N GLU A 40 21.60 6.35 5.60
CA GLU A 40 21.89 7.79 5.66
C GLU A 40 21.39 8.45 6.95
N ASN A 41 20.42 7.84 7.64
CA ASN A 41 19.84 8.35 8.89
C ASN A 41 20.34 7.63 10.15
N GLY A 42 21.49 6.94 10.07
CA GLY A 42 22.13 6.31 11.23
C GLY A 42 21.43 5.04 11.70
N TYR A 43 20.76 4.34 10.80
CA TYR A 43 20.22 3.01 11.06
C TYR A 43 20.96 1.96 10.23
N SER A 44 21.31 0.85 10.88
CA SER A 44 21.79 -0.35 10.20
C SER A 44 20.58 -1.21 9.79
N PRO A 45 20.37 -1.51 8.49
CA PRO A 45 19.33 -2.43 8.04
C PRO A 45 19.63 -3.84 8.56
N VAL A 46 18.69 -4.41 9.32
CA VAL A 46 18.80 -5.76 9.90
C VAL A 46 18.11 -6.79 9.01
N ALA A 47 16.91 -6.47 8.52
CA ALA A 47 16.16 -7.33 7.64
C ALA A 47 15.12 -6.54 6.84
N HIS A 48 14.77 -7.09 5.68
CA HIS A 48 13.67 -6.63 4.85
C HIS A 48 12.95 -7.82 4.23
N PHE A 49 11.62 -7.76 4.17
CA PHE A 49 10.81 -8.69 3.39
C PHE A 49 9.54 -8.02 2.87
N ILE A 50 9.04 -8.49 1.72
CA ILE A 50 7.79 -8.02 1.15
C ILE A 50 6.61 -8.75 1.80
N LEU A 51 5.57 -8.01 2.17
CA LEU A 51 4.33 -8.59 2.66
C LEU A 51 3.69 -9.45 1.57
N PRO A 52 3.34 -10.71 1.87
CA PRO A 52 2.66 -11.58 0.91
C PRO A 52 1.30 -11.02 0.45
N GLN A 53 0.84 -11.45 -0.72
CA GLN A 53 -0.43 -10.97 -1.29
C GLN A 53 -1.66 -11.23 -0.38
N TYR A 54 -1.64 -12.29 0.45
CA TYR A 54 -2.75 -12.55 1.38
C TYR A 54 -2.91 -11.44 2.43
N CYS A 55 -1.85 -10.70 2.77
CA CYS A 55 -1.94 -9.55 3.68
C CYS A 55 -2.84 -8.45 3.11
N TRP A 56 -2.79 -8.24 1.79
CA TRP A 56 -3.64 -7.29 1.10
C TRP A 56 -5.03 -7.86 0.80
N VAL A 57 -5.08 -9.05 0.20
CA VAL A 57 -6.35 -9.60 -0.30
C VAL A 57 -7.20 -10.14 0.84
N ASP A 58 -6.66 -11.05 1.63
CA ASP A 58 -7.42 -11.79 2.63
C ASP A 58 -7.59 -11.01 3.93
N ASN A 59 -6.53 -10.32 4.36
CA ASN A 59 -6.50 -9.66 5.65
C ASN A 59 -6.95 -8.20 5.61
N TYR A 60 -6.92 -7.54 4.45
CA TYR A 60 -7.27 -6.12 4.31
C TYR A 60 -8.52 -5.89 3.44
N TYR A 61 -8.45 -6.17 2.14
CA TYR A 61 -9.51 -5.83 1.19
C TYR A 61 -10.78 -6.68 1.34
N LYS A 62 -10.69 -8.01 1.49
CA LYS A 62 -11.88 -8.85 1.69
C LYS A 62 -12.72 -8.43 2.92
N PRO A 63 -12.11 -8.13 4.10
CA PRO A 63 -12.84 -7.56 5.23
C PRO A 63 -13.49 -6.20 4.94
N ILE A 64 -12.84 -5.33 4.16
CA ILE A 64 -13.40 -4.04 3.74
C ILE A 64 -14.60 -4.25 2.80
N GLU A 65 -14.46 -5.05 1.75
CA GLU A 65 -15.53 -5.35 0.78
C GLU A 65 -16.79 -5.89 1.47
N LYS A 66 -16.64 -6.78 2.45
CA LYS A 66 -17.76 -7.33 3.24
C LYS A 66 -18.54 -6.29 4.04
N ARG A 67 -17.93 -5.14 4.35
CA ARG A 67 -18.55 -4.08 5.18
C ARG A 67 -19.19 -2.97 4.37
N PHE A 68 -19.05 -2.96 3.04
CA PHE A 68 -19.58 -1.88 2.20
C PHE A 68 -21.09 -1.69 2.35
N SER A 69 -21.89 -2.77 2.30
CA SER A 69 -23.35 -2.66 2.46
C SER A 69 -23.73 -2.08 3.82
N THR A 70 -23.18 -2.63 4.90
CA THR A 70 -23.42 -2.16 6.27
C THR A 70 -22.98 -0.71 6.47
N PHE A 71 -21.87 -0.29 5.85
CA PHE A 71 -21.41 1.10 5.87
C PHE A 71 -22.41 2.02 5.15
N LEU A 72 -22.85 1.65 3.93
CA LEU A 72 -23.82 2.43 3.17
C LEU A 72 -25.16 2.57 3.90
N GLU A 73 -25.66 1.48 4.47
CA GLU A 73 -26.88 1.47 5.29
C GLU A 73 -26.75 2.40 6.51
N LYS A 74 -25.63 2.30 7.23
CA LYS A 74 -25.34 3.18 8.40
C LYS A 74 -25.39 4.66 8.03
N PHE A 75 -24.96 5.02 6.83
CA PHE A 75 -24.97 6.39 6.33
C PHE A 75 -26.14 6.68 5.37
N LYS A 76 -27.23 5.91 5.47
CA LYS A 76 -28.49 6.10 4.73
C LYS A 76 -28.32 6.24 3.22
N ASN A 77 -27.33 5.54 2.65
CA ASN A 77 -26.96 5.62 1.25
C ASN A 77 -26.70 7.06 0.76
N SER A 78 -26.15 7.91 1.63
CA SER A 78 -25.76 9.27 1.26
C SER A 78 -24.72 9.25 0.14
N GLU A 79 -24.73 10.29 -0.70
CA GLU A 79 -23.81 10.38 -1.84
C GLU A 79 -22.34 10.36 -1.39
N LEU A 80 -22.03 11.02 -0.27
CA LEU A 80 -20.70 10.98 0.33
C LEU A 80 -20.28 9.55 0.70
N ALA A 81 -21.19 8.76 1.28
CA ALA A 81 -20.88 7.37 1.64
C ALA A 81 -20.66 6.49 0.42
N LYS A 82 -21.42 6.71 -0.67
CA LYS A 82 -21.21 6.00 -1.95
C LYS A 82 -19.86 6.34 -2.55
N ASN A 83 -19.50 7.63 -2.58
CA ASN A 83 -18.21 8.08 -3.10
C ASN A 83 -17.04 7.43 -2.35
N ILE A 84 -17.11 7.33 -1.01
CA ILE A 84 -16.08 6.63 -0.21
C ILE A 84 -15.98 5.16 -0.63
N VAL A 85 -17.11 4.46 -0.73
CA VAL A 85 -17.12 3.05 -1.14
C VAL A 85 -16.58 2.85 -2.57
N ASP A 86 -16.85 3.79 -3.47
CA ASP A 86 -16.36 3.71 -4.84
C ASP A 86 -14.85 3.99 -4.91
N LEU A 87 -14.31 4.92 -4.13
CA LEU A 87 -12.86 5.11 -3.98
C LEU A 87 -12.16 3.84 -3.49
N GLU A 88 -12.70 3.18 -2.46
CA GLU A 88 -12.16 1.91 -1.94
C GLU A 88 -12.19 0.80 -3.00
N LYS A 89 -13.26 0.72 -3.81
CA LYS A 89 -13.32 -0.24 -4.93
C LYS A 89 -12.27 0.06 -5.99
N GLU A 90 -12.01 1.32 -6.30
CA GLU A 90 -10.96 1.71 -7.26
C GLU A 90 -9.57 1.32 -6.73
N GLU A 91 -9.27 1.57 -5.45
CA GLU A 91 -8.01 1.12 -4.84
C GLU A 91 -7.83 -0.40 -4.95
N ILE A 92 -8.88 -1.17 -4.63
CA ILE A 92 -8.89 -2.64 -4.78
C ILE A 92 -8.62 -3.06 -6.22
N LYS A 93 -9.17 -2.34 -7.22
CA LYS A 93 -8.94 -2.63 -8.65
C LYS A 93 -7.49 -2.34 -9.04
N ILE A 94 -6.94 -1.20 -8.60
CA ILE A 94 -5.54 -0.84 -8.82
C ILE A 94 -4.62 -1.91 -8.24
N TYR A 95 -4.84 -2.32 -6.99
CA TYR A 95 -4.05 -3.39 -6.39
C TYR A 95 -4.18 -4.70 -7.18
N LYS A 96 -5.41 -5.16 -7.48
CA LYS A 96 -5.61 -6.41 -8.24
C LYS A 96 -4.92 -6.39 -9.61
N LYS A 97 -4.88 -5.23 -10.28
CA LYS A 97 -4.25 -5.03 -11.60
C LYS A 97 -2.73 -4.92 -11.53
N TYR A 98 -2.18 -4.34 -10.46
CA TYR A 98 -0.77 -3.96 -10.36
C TYR A 98 0.01 -4.52 -9.16
N LYS A 99 -0.55 -5.52 -8.46
CA LYS A 99 0.06 -6.21 -7.31
C LYS A 99 1.46 -6.79 -7.54
N ASP A 100 1.88 -6.93 -8.79
CA ASP A 100 3.22 -7.41 -9.15
C ASP A 100 4.27 -6.29 -9.24
N TYR A 101 3.86 -5.03 -9.11
CA TYR A 101 4.75 -3.84 -9.19
C TYR A 101 4.96 -3.16 -7.84
N PHE A 102 4.03 -3.28 -6.91
CA PHE A 102 4.14 -2.70 -5.57
C PHE A 102 3.54 -3.59 -4.48
N SER A 103 4.04 -3.44 -3.26
CA SER A 103 3.48 -4.03 -2.05
C SER A 103 4.02 -3.29 -0.82
N TYR A 104 3.60 -3.65 0.38
CA TYR A 104 4.26 -3.20 1.60
C TYR A 104 5.57 -3.98 1.79
N GLY A 105 6.69 -3.26 1.95
CA GLY A 105 7.93 -3.81 2.49
C GLY A 105 7.95 -3.65 4.01
N PHE A 106 8.38 -4.68 4.73
CA PHE A 106 8.63 -4.60 6.16
C PHE A 106 10.13 -4.37 6.39
N TYR A 107 10.47 -3.26 7.02
CA TYR A 107 11.82 -2.80 7.26
C TYR A 107 12.18 -2.92 8.74
N ILE A 108 13.20 -3.69 9.05
CA ILE A 108 13.73 -3.87 10.39
C ILE A 108 15.12 -3.24 10.40
N ALA A 109 15.31 -2.22 11.23
CA ALA A 109 16.57 -1.47 11.29
C ALA A 109 16.96 -1.16 12.74
N LYS A 110 18.25 -1.24 13.04
CA LYS A 110 18.82 -0.96 14.36
C LYS A 110 19.47 0.41 14.34
N LYS A 111 19.15 1.26 15.32
CA LYS A 111 19.84 2.54 15.48
C LYS A 111 21.31 2.29 15.81
N ILE A 112 22.20 3.01 15.14
CA ILE A 112 23.64 3.01 15.40
C ILE A 112 23.94 3.94 16.58
#